data_AF-A0AAV9D1X2-F1
#
_entry.id   AF-A0AAV9D1X2-F1
#
_cell.length_a   1.000
_cell.length_b   1.000
_cell.length_c   1.000
_cell.angle_alpha   90.00
_cell.angle_beta   90.00
_cell.angle_gamma   90.00
#
_symmetry.space_group_name_H-M   'P 1'
#
loop_
_entity.id
_entity.type
_entity.pdbx_description
1 polymer ?
#
loop_
_entity_poly.entity_id
_entity_poly.type
_entity_poly.pdbx_seq_one_letter_code
_entity_poly.pdbx_strand_id
1 'polypeptide(L)'
;MAIKFKKKMNNVLGKVIHRHHLLPLFKRQATSSTSSTSVSEWIPTTTSFLDVTFHDGLMEIPALELYDSSESKLRNLIAFEQCYPNTKTHVTFYTLFMDFLVNSPQDILILQQKEIILNWLSGEEEATHLFNHLGMEVYMMK
;
A
#
# COMPACT_ATOMS: atom_id res chain seq x y z
N MET A 1 3.85 -20.98 -2.63
CA MET A 1 3.68 -19.86 -3.60
C MET A 1 4.09 -18.50 -3.02
N ALA A 2 3.66 -18.16 -1.80
CA ALA A 2 4.00 -16.89 -1.13
C ALA A 2 5.51 -16.65 -0.91
N ILE A 3 6.30 -17.68 -0.60
CA ILE A 3 7.76 -17.55 -0.41
C ILE A 3 8.48 -17.18 -1.72
N LYS A 4 8.02 -17.68 -2.88
CA LYS A 4 8.55 -17.29 -4.20
C LYS A 4 8.19 -15.86 -4.56
N PHE A 5 6.98 -15.40 -4.19
CA PHE A 5 6.55 -14.02 -4.38
C PHE A 5 7.33 -13.06 -3.48
N LYS A 6 7.48 -13.38 -2.18
CA LYS A 6 8.34 -12.65 -1.24
C LYS A 6 9.79 -12.61 -1.68
N LYS A 7 10.36 -13.70 -2.20
CA LYS A 7 11.74 -13.71 -2.74
C LYS A 7 11.88 -12.92 -4.05
N LYS A 8 10.86 -12.92 -4.92
CA LYS A 8 10.86 -12.18 -6.19
C LYS A 8 10.62 -10.69 -5.96
N MET A 9 9.68 -10.32 -5.10
CA MET A 9 9.51 -8.94 -4.62
C MET A 9 10.72 -8.50 -3.82
N ASN A 10 11.28 -9.26 -2.89
CA ASN A 10 12.53 -8.87 -2.21
C ASN A 10 13.74 -8.81 -3.15
N ASN A 11 13.75 -9.48 -4.30
CA ASN A 11 14.80 -9.29 -5.31
C ASN A 11 14.57 -8.05 -6.19
N VAL A 12 13.31 -7.64 -6.39
CA VAL A 12 12.93 -6.44 -7.14
C VAL A 12 13.02 -5.22 -6.22
N LEU A 13 12.33 -5.27 -5.08
CA LEU A 13 12.30 -4.30 -3.99
C LEU A 13 13.58 -4.27 -3.15
N GLY A 14 14.25 -5.39 -2.84
CA GLY A 14 15.51 -5.34 -2.06
C GLY A 14 16.70 -4.75 -2.84
N LYS A 15 16.61 -4.70 -4.18
CA LYS A 15 17.52 -3.89 -5.02
C LYS A 15 17.15 -2.40 -5.03
N VAL A 16 15.96 -2.06 -4.56
CA VAL A 16 15.31 -0.75 -4.69
C VAL A 16 15.28 -0.06 -3.31
N ILE A 17 14.85 -0.72 -2.23
CA ILE A 17 14.53 -0.18 -0.89
C ILE A 17 15.77 0.04 0.00
N HIS A 18 16.91 -0.61 -0.26
CA HIS A 18 18.13 -0.41 0.55
C HIS A 18 18.84 0.93 0.35
N ARG A 19 18.23 1.93 -0.29
CA ARG A 19 18.85 3.25 -0.44
C ARG A 19 17.81 4.35 -0.28
N HIS A 20 18.21 5.41 0.44
CA HIS A 20 17.57 6.73 0.54
C HIS A 20 17.27 7.44 -0.82
N HIS A 21 17.33 6.71 -1.94
CA HIS A 21 17.16 7.20 -3.31
C HIS A 21 15.80 6.84 -3.94
N LEU A 22 14.85 6.24 -3.21
CA LEU A 22 13.51 5.92 -3.73
C LEU A 22 12.44 6.99 -3.54
N LEU A 23 12.74 8.04 -2.78
CA LEU A 23 11.86 9.18 -2.58
C LEU A 23 11.34 9.83 -3.89
N PRO A 24 12.02 9.75 -5.06
CA PRO A 24 11.48 10.22 -6.33
C PRO A 24 10.49 9.26 -7.01
N LEU A 25 10.41 7.99 -6.58
CA LEU A 25 9.65 6.96 -7.29
C LEU A 25 8.19 6.84 -6.86
N PHE A 26 7.79 7.48 -5.76
CA PHE A 26 6.44 7.41 -5.24
C PHE A 26 5.73 8.75 -5.39
N LYS A 27 4.55 8.73 -6.00
CA LYS A 27 3.63 9.87 -6.03
C LYS A 27 2.23 9.45 -5.57
N ARG A 28 1.54 10.39 -4.94
CA ARG A 28 0.11 10.29 -4.66
C ARG A 28 -0.68 10.38 -5.96
N GLN A 29 -1.71 9.54 -6.12
CA GLN A 29 -2.71 9.74 -7.17
C GLN A 29 -3.58 10.97 -6.88
N ALA A 30 -3.80 11.81 -7.89
CA ALA A 30 -4.63 13.00 -7.76
C ALA A 30 -6.09 12.64 -7.50
N THR A 31 -6.71 13.29 -6.52
CA THR A 31 -8.17 13.22 -6.30
C THR A 31 -8.86 14.21 -7.24
N SER A 32 -9.93 13.81 -7.92
CA SER A 32 -10.66 14.65 -8.86
C SER A 32 -11.29 15.88 -8.18
N SER A 33 -10.66 17.05 -8.33
CA SER A 33 -11.33 18.35 -8.28
C SER A 33 -11.08 19.07 -9.60
N THR A 34 -12.10 19.05 -10.45
CA THR A 34 -12.06 19.59 -11.82
C THR A 34 -11.87 21.11 -11.79
N SER A 35 -10.79 21.60 -12.39
CA SER A 35 -10.82 22.86 -13.15
C SER A 35 -10.32 22.57 -14.55
N SER A 36 -11.20 22.79 -15.51
CA SER A 36 -11.03 22.45 -16.92
C SER A 36 -9.91 23.25 -17.56
N THR A 37 -8.91 22.60 -18.15
CA THR A 37 -8.34 23.02 -19.44
C THR A 37 -7.68 21.83 -20.13
N SER A 38 -8.00 21.66 -21.42
CA SER A 38 -7.64 20.52 -22.26
C SER A 38 -6.13 20.37 -22.49
N VAL A 39 -5.57 19.25 -22.03
CA VAL A 39 -4.46 18.50 -22.63
C VAL A 39 -4.82 17.02 -22.43
N SER A 40 -4.34 16.11 -23.29
CA SER A 40 -4.54 14.65 -23.21
C SER A 40 -3.84 14.03 -21.99
N GLU A 41 -4.13 14.56 -20.81
CA GLU A 41 -3.66 14.10 -19.53
C GLU A 41 -4.31 12.76 -19.24
N TRP A 42 -3.50 11.76 -18.86
CA TRP A 42 -4.01 10.47 -18.45
C TRP A 42 -4.87 10.67 -17.21
N ILE A 43 -6.20 10.67 -17.38
CA ILE A 43 -7.15 10.83 -16.28
C ILE A 43 -7.23 9.46 -15.60
N PRO A 44 -6.78 9.29 -14.34
CA PRO A 44 -6.87 8.01 -13.66
C PRO A 44 -8.35 7.64 -13.54
N THR A 45 -8.76 6.58 -14.24
CA THR A 45 -10.14 6.07 -14.19
C THR A 45 -10.28 5.10 -13.02
N THR A 46 -11.02 5.56 -12.01
CA THR A 46 -11.46 4.89 -10.76
C THR A 46 -10.51 4.88 -9.56
N THR A 47 -11.15 4.95 -8.40
CA THR A 47 -10.77 5.66 -7.17
C THR A 47 -10.71 4.70 -5.97
N SER A 48 -10.18 3.49 -6.16
CA SER A 48 -10.00 2.55 -5.05
C SER A 48 -8.68 2.82 -4.34
N PHE A 49 -8.65 2.65 -3.01
CA PHE A 49 -7.39 2.69 -2.26
C PHE A 49 -6.42 1.55 -2.66
N LEU A 50 -6.91 0.56 -3.41
CA LEU A 50 -6.16 -0.60 -3.90
C LEU A 50 -5.46 -0.36 -5.25
N ASP A 51 -5.77 0.73 -5.95
CA ASP A 51 -5.37 0.95 -7.35
C ASP A 51 -3.92 1.44 -7.48
N VAL A 52 -2.96 0.61 -7.08
CA VAL A 52 -1.52 0.88 -7.25
C VAL A 52 -1.13 0.73 -8.73
N THR A 53 -0.58 1.79 -9.32
CA THR A 53 -0.13 1.80 -10.72
C THR A 53 1.38 1.98 -10.82
N PHE A 54 1.97 1.47 -11.91
CA PHE A 54 3.38 1.64 -12.20
C PHE A 54 3.56 1.97 -13.68
N HIS A 55 4.08 3.16 -13.96
CA HIS A 55 4.34 3.65 -15.31
C HIS A 55 5.61 4.50 -15.32
N ASP A 56 6.42 4.37 -16.37
CA ASP A 56 7.66 5.13 -16.58
C ASP A 56 8.63 5.15 -15.38
N GLY A 57 8.70 4.03 -14.63
CA GLY A 57 9.55 3.90 -13.45
C GLY A 57 8.99 4.54 -12.18
N LEU A 58 7.81 5.15 -12.26
CA LEU A 58 7.09 5.78 -11.17
C LEU A 58 5.97 4.86 -10.67
N MET A 59 5.88 4.71 -9.36
CA MET A 59 4.80 4.02 -8.68
C MET A 59 3.83 5.05 -8.09
N GLU A 60 2.56 4.94 -8.46
CA GLU A 60 1.51 5.78 -7.88
C GLU A 60 0.67 4.94 -6.95
N ILE A 61 0.56 5.43 -5.71
CA ILE A 61 -0.19 4.78 -4.65
C ILE A 61 -1.32 5.73 -4.24
N PRO A 62 -2.58 5.26 -4.23
CA PRO A 62 -3.69 6.03 -3.66
C PRO A 62 -3.43 6.40 -2.19
N ALA A 63 -3.97 7.53 -1.75
CA ALA A 63 -3.92 7.88 -0.33
C ALA A 63 -4.74 6.89 0.50
N LEU A 64 -4.16 6.42 1.61
CA LEU A 64 -4.82 5.56 2.58
C LEU A 64 -4.93 6.27 3.93
N GLU A 65 -6.15 6.38 4.44
CA GLU A 65 -6.41 6.91 5.77
C GLU A 65 -6.40 5.80 6.81
N LEU A 66 -5.62 5.99 7.87
CA LEU A 66 -5.52 5.05 8.98
C LEU A 66 -6.25 5.60 10.18
N TYR A 67 -7.21 4.83 10.67
CA TYR A 67 -7.98 5.07 11.90
C TYR A 67 -7.86 3.84 12.79
N ASP A 68 -8.26 3.94 14.06
CA ASP A 68 -8.26 2.80 15.00
C ASP A 68 -9.03 1.58 14.46
N SER A 69 -10.02 1.82 13.59
CA SER A 69 -10.80 0.76 12.94
C SER A 69 -10.16 0.13 11.69
N SER A 70 -9.07 0.71 11.16
CA SER A 70 -8.48 0.28 9.88
C SER A 70 -7.93 -1.13 9.94
N GLU A 71 -7.26 -1.52 11.03
CA GLU A 71 -6.71 -2.86 11.19
C GLU A 71 -7.82 -3.92 11.14
N SER A 72 -8.87 -3.77 11.97
CA SER A 72 -9.98 -4.73 12.03
C SER A 72 -10.74 -4.81 10.70
N LYS A 73 -10.93 -3.69 10.00
CA LYS A 73 -11.54 -3.67 8.66
C LYS A 73 -10.70 -4.44 7.65
N LEU A 74 -9.40 -4.21 7.60
CA LEU A 74 -8.49 -4.91 6.69
C LEU A 74 -8.44 -6.41 7.01
N ARG A 75 -8.41 -6.80 8.29
CA ARG A 75 -8.51 -8.20 8.72
C ARG A 75 -9.78 -8.88 8.23
N ASN A 76 -10.93 -8.24 8.44
CA ASN A 76 -12.21 -8.78 8.01
C ASN A 76 -12.27 -8.97 6.49
N LEU A 77 -11.70 -8.04 5.72
CA LEU A 77 -11.61 -8.15 4.27
C LEU A 77 -10.66 -9.29 3.83
N ILE A 78 -9.51 -9.44 4.47
CA ILE A 78 -8.59 -10.56 4.20
C ILE A 78 -9.27 -11.90 4.52
N ALA A 79 -9.94 -12.01 5.67
CA ALA A 79 -10.67 -13.21 6.04
C ALA A 79 -11.78 -13.53 5.03
N PHE A 80 -12.50 -12.51 4.54
CA PHE A 80 -13.48 -12.67 3.47
C PHE A 80 -12.82 -13.20 2.18
N GLU A 81 -11.70 -12.62 1.72
CA GLU A 81 -11.00 -13.12 0.53
C GLU A 81 -10.55 -14.58 0.68
N GLN A 82 -10.18 -15.00 1.89
CA GLN A 82 -9.73 -16.37 2.16
C GLN A 82 -10.86 -17.39 2.32
N CYS A 83 -11.98 -16.99 2.90
CA CYS A 83 -13.14 -17.87 3.12
C CYS A 83 -13.90 -18.20 1.83
N TYR A 84 -13.73 -17.39 0.78
CA TYR A 84 -14.46 -17.53 -0.48
C TYR A 84 -13.49 -17.77 -1.64
N PRO A 85 -13.30 -19.04 -2.09
CA PRO A 85 -12.29 -19.41 -3.09
C PRO A 85 -12.41 -18.73 -4.47
N ASN A 86 -13.59 -18.19 -4.79
CA ASN A 86 -13.85 -17.48 -6.04
C ASN A 86 -13.64 -15.96 -5.93
N THR A 87 -13.27 -15.46 -4.75
CA THR A 87 -12.99 -14.06 -4.49
C THR A 87 -11.53 -13.75 -4.83
N LYS A 88 -11.30 -12.60 -5.46
CA LYS A 88 -9.95 -12.13 -5.76
C LYS A 88 -9.26 -11.65 -4.48
N THR A 89 -7.95 -11.86 -4.36
CA THR A 89 -7.18 -11.54 -3.15
C THR A 89 -6.53 -10.15 -3.20
N HIS A 90 -7.31 -9.13 -3.58
CA HIS A 90 -6.78 -7.78 -3.83
C HIS A 90 -6.32 -7.10 -2.54
N VAL A 91 -7.12 -7.15 -1.49
CA VAL A 91 -6.81 -6.58 -0.18
C VAL A 91 -5.61 -7.30 0.43
N THR A 92 -5.58 -8.64 0.35
CA THR A 92 -4.45 -9.44 0.82
C THR A 92 -3.14 -9.05 0.13
N PHE A 93 -3.15 -8.85 -1.20
CA PHE A 93 -1.94 -8.43 -1.91
C PHE A 93 -1.55 -6.99 -1.59
N TYR A 94 -2.52 -6.11 -1.39
CA TYR A 94 -2.27 -4.72 -1.00
C TYR A 94 -1.66 -4.64 0.40
N THR A 95 -2.19 -5.34 1.39
CA THR A 95 -1.65 -5.33 2.76
C THR A 95 -0.25 -5.92 2.82
N LEU A 96 0.02 -7.00 2.06
CA LEU A 96 1.37 -7.51 1.89
C LEU A 96 2.30 -6.47 1.26
N PHE A 97 1.85 -5.79 0.20
CA PHE A 97 2.64 -4.74 -0.45
C PHE A 97 2.98 -3.59 0.53
N MET A 98 2.04 -3.15 1.36
CA MET A 98 2.27 -2.14 2.39
C MET A 98 3.19 -2.65 3.51
N ASP A 99 3.07 -3.90 3.95
CA ASP A 99 4.01 -4.59 4.87
C ASP A 99 5.45 -4.58 4.33
N PHE A 100 5.63 -4.69 3.01
CA PHE A 100 6.97 -4.57 2.41
C PHE A 100 7.51 -3.15 2.39
N LEU A 101 6.65 -2.14 2.24
CA LEU A 101 7.05 -0.73 2.23
C LEU A 101 7.34 -0.20 3.64
N VAL A 102 6.60 -0.66 4.64
CA VAL A 102 6.63 -0.14 6.00
C VAL A 102 7.35 -1.15 6.91
N ASN A 103 8.64 -0.93 7.15
CA ASN A 103 9.41 -1.74 8.11
C ASN A 103 9.67 -1.00 9.43
N SER A 104 9.51 0.33 9.43
CA SER A 104 9.84 1.22 10.53
C SER A 104 8.91 2.44 10.61
N PRO A 105 8.81 3.10 11.77
CA PRO A 105 8.08 4.36 11.90
C PRO A 105 8.59 5.45 10.94
N GLN A 106 9.88 5.43 10.59
CA GLN A 106 10.46 6.35 9.62
C GLN A 106 9.87 6.17 8.22
N ASP A 107 9.51 4.95 7.83
CA ASP A 107 8.87 4.68 6.53
C ASP A 107 7.45 5.29 6.51
N ILE A 108 6.71 5.20 7.62
CA ILE A 108 5.41 5.86 7.77
C ILE A 108 5.54 7.38 7.61
N LEU A 109 6.53 8.01 8.28
CA LEU A 109 6.78 9.45 8.16
C LEU A 109 7.03 9.87 6.71
N ILE A 110 7.83 9.09 5.97
CA ILE A 110 8.10 9.34 4.55
C ILE A 110 6.81 9.25 3.72
N LEU A 111 5.98 8.23 3.97
CA LEU A 111 4.72 8.03 3.26
C LEU A 111 3.69 9.12 3.61
N GLN A 112 3.71 9.65 4.83
CA GLN A 112 2.91 10.81 5.23
C GLN A 112 3.37 12.09 4.54
N GLN A 113 4.68 12.34 4.43
CA GLN A 113 5.22 13.48 3.69
C GLN A 113 4.83 13.45 2.20
N LYS A 114 4.58 12.25 1.66
CA LYS A 114 4.10 12.03 0.30
C LYS A 114 2.58 11.97 0.17
N GLU A 115 1.86 12.16 1.28
CA GLU A 115 0.40 12.07 1.37
C GLU A 115 -0.16 10.72 0.89
N ILE A 116 0.66 9.67 0.93
CA ILE A 116 0.26 8.29 0.63
C ILE A 116 -0.42 7.67 1.85
N ILE A 117 0.05 8.00 3.05
CA ILE A 117 -0.60 7.62 4.31
C ILE A 117 -1.08 8.89 5.01
N LEU A 118 -2.35 8.91 5.38
CA LEU A 118 -2.92 9.91 6.28
C LEU A 118 -3.16 9.21 7.62
N ASN A 119 -2.21 9.34 8.55
CA ASN A 119 -2.21 8.63 9.82
C ASN A 119 -3.02 9.41 10.87
N TRP A 120 -4.15 8.85 11.30
CA TRP A 120 -4.96 9.37 12.41
C TRP A 120 -4.86 8.50 13.68
N LEU A 121 -3.89 7.58 13.73
CA LEU A 121 -3.57 6.80 14.92
C LEU A 121 -2.75 7.63 15.91
N SER A 122 -2.51 7.07 17.10
CA SER A 122 -1.75 7.71 18.18
C SER A 122 -0.26 7.95 17.86
N GLY A 123 0.27 7.39 16.76
CA GLY A 123 1.65 7.58 16.32
C GLY A 123 2.05 6.70 15.14
N GLU A 124 3.27 6.89 14.64
CA GLU A 124 3.82 6.14 13.51
C GLU A 124 4.22 4.71 13.89
N GLU A 125 4.54 4.47 15.17
CA GLU A 125 4.74 3.13 15.70
C GLU A 125 3.47 2.28 15.56
N GLU A 126 2.31 2.82 15.91
CA GLU A 126 1.03 2.12 15.79
C GLU A 126 0.69 1.79 14.33
N ALA A 127 0.90 2.75 13.43
CA ALA A 127 0.73 2.52 11.99
C ALA A 127 1.69 1.46 11.44
N THR A 128 2.93 1.44 11.93
CA THR A 128 3.93 0.42 11.57
C THR A 128 3.50 -0.96 12.07
N HIS A 129 3.03 -1.04 13.31
CA HIS A 129 2.52 -2.28 13.90
C HIS A 129 1.31 -2.82 13.14
N LEU A 130 0.39 -1.96 12.71
CA LEU A 130 -0.78 -2.34 11.92
C LEU A 130 -0.38 -3.13 10.68
N PHE A 131 0.53 -2.62 9.84
CA PHE A 131 0.90 -3.31 8.60
C PHE A 131 1.70 -4.59 8.85
N ASN A 132 2.65 -4.56 9.79
CA ASN A 132 3.42 -5.73 10.19
C ASN A 132 2.53 -6.88 10.69
N HIS A 133 1.52 -6.55 11.49
CA HIS A 133 0.62 -7.54 12.07
C HIS A 133 -0.36 -8.12 11.03
N LEU A 134 -0.82 -7.30 10.07
CA LEU A 134 -1.57 -7.79 8.91
C LEU A 134 -0.72 -8.71 8.03
N GLY A 135 0.54 -8.36 7.79
CA GLY A 135 1.49 -9.19 7.04
C GLY A 135 1.64 -10.58 7.67
N MET A 136 1.90 -10.65 8.98
CA MET A 136 2.05 -11.92 9.71
C MET A 136 0.86 -12.85 9.56
N GLU A 137 -0.37 -12.36 9.72
CA GLU A 137 -1.58 -13.19 9.60
C GLU A 137 -1.71 -13.82 8.21
N VAL A 138 -1.43 -13.05 7.15
CA VAL A 138 -1.46 -13.56 5.77
C VAL A 138 -0.42 -14.66 5.55
N TYR A 139 0.72 -14.61 6.26
CA TYR A 139 1.74 -15.66 6.19
C TYR A 139 1.36 -16.91 7.00
N MET A 140 0.63 -16.77 8.11
CA MET A 140 0.27 -17.88 9.00
C MET A 140 -0.95 -18.69 8.55
N MET A 141 -1.85 -18.12 7.73
CA MET A 141 -3.10 -18.77 7.32
C MET A 141 -2.95 -19.66 6.06
N LYS A 142 -1.89 -20.48 5.95
CA LYS A 142 -1.68 -21.44 4.85
C LYS A 142 -1.48 -22.87 5.30
#